data_AF-A9KJQ1-F1
#
_entry.id   AF-A9KJQ1-F1
#
_cell.length_a   1.000
_cell.length_b   1.000
_cell.length_c   1.000
_cell.angle_alpha   90.00
_cell.angle_beta   90.00
_cell.angle_gamma   90.00
#
_symmetry.space_group_name_H-M   'P 1'
#
loop_
_entity.id
_entity.type
_entity.pdbx_description
1 polymer ?
#
loop_
_entity_poly.entity_id
_entity_poly.type
_entity_poly.pdbx_seq_one_letter_code
_entity_poly.pdbx_strand_id
1 'polypeptide(L)' 'MAILVAGGAGYIGSHTCVELLNAGYDVVIVDPAILQPAMLILPL' A
#
# COMPACT_ATOMS: atom_id res chain seq x y z
N MET A 1 -2.67 -7.39 -11.80
CA MET A 1 -2.49 -8.37 -10.70
C MET A 1 -1.93 -7.58 -9.54
N ALA A 2 -2.63 -7.54 -8.41
CA ALA A 2 -2.28 -6.62 -7.33
C ALA A 2 -1.41 -7.29 -6.24
N ILE A 3 -0.47 -6.53 -5.69
CA ILE A 3 0.37 -6.92 -4.55
C ILE A 3 -0.31 -6.43 -3.27
N LEU A 4 -0.59 -7.36 -2.35
CA LEU A 4 -1.08 -7.05 -1.01
C LEU A 4 0.07 -6.69 -0.08
N VAL A 5 0.06 -5.49 0.48
CA VAL A 5 1.05 -5.03 1.46
C VAL A 5 0.39 -4.87 2.83
N ALA A 6 0.72 -5.79 3.74
CA ALA A 6 0.32 -5.70 5.14
C ALA A 6 1.22 -4.69 5.89
N GLY A 7 0.65 -3.70 6.58
CA GLY A 7 1.40 -2.63 7.23
C GLY A 7 1.93 -1.53 6.29
N GLY A 8 1.29 -1.38 5.12
CA GLY A 8 1.73 -0.45 4.06
C GLY A 8 1.64 1.04 4.41
N ALA A 9 0.97 1.43 5.50
CA ALA A 9 0.97 2.82 5.97
C ALA A 9 2.05 3.10 7.04
N GLY A 10 2.79 2.09 7.47
CA GLY A 10 3.96 2.25 8.33
C GLY A 10 5.16 2.89 7.60
N TYR A 11 6.20 3.26 8.35
CA TYR A 11 7.40 3.92 7.80
C TYR A 11 8.04 3.11 6.66
N ILE A 12 8.30 1.81 6.87
CA ILE A 12 8.91 0.96 5.83
C ILE A 12 7.89 0.60 4.74
N GLY A 13 6.65 0.31 5.14
CA GLY A 13 5.59 -0.11 4.23
C GLY A 13 5.25 0.96 3.19
N SER A 14 5.20 2.22 3.60
CA SER A 14 4.87 3.36 2.73
C SER A 14 5.94 3.59 1.65
N HIS A 15 7.23 3.58 2.03
CA HIS A 15 8.33 3.65 1.06
C HIS A 15 8.33 2.45 0.11
N THR A 16 8.04 1.25 0.62
CA THR A 16 7.94 0.05 -0.22
C THR A 16 6.79 0.17 -1.23
N CYS A 17 5.63 0.71 -0.82
CA CYS A 17 4.50 0.92 -1.73
C CYS A 17 4.84 1.91 -2.84
N VAL A 18 5.58 2.99 -2.54
CA VAL A 18 6.05 3.95 -3.55
C VAL A 18 6.94 3.28 -4.59
N GLU A 19 7.91 2.45 -4.17
CA GLU A 19 8.79 1.73 -5.10
C GLU A 19 8.03 0.72 -5.97
N LEU A 20 7.02 0.04 -5.39
CA LEU A 20 6.16 -0.88 -6.13
C LEU A 20 5.30 -0.15 -7.18
N LEU A 21 4.73 1.00 -6.82
CA LEU A 21 3.98 1.84 -7.76
C LEU A 21 4.88 2.37 -8.88
N ASN A 22 6.10 2.84 -8.56
CA ASN A 22 7.09 3.29 -9.54
C ASN A 22 7.52 2.17 -10.50
N ALA A 23 7.53 0.92 -10.03
CA ALA A 23 7.79 -0.26 -10.85
C ALA A 23 6.56 -0.73 -11.66
N GLY A 24 5.43 -0.03 -11.58
CA GLY A 24 4.21 -0.29 -12.36
C GLY A 24 3.32 -1.40 -11.78
N TYR A 25 3.47 -1.73 -10.49
CA TYR A 25 2.59 -2.69 -9.83
C TYR A 25 1.36 -1.99 -9.23
N ASP A 26 0.21 -2.67 -9.33
CA ASP A 26 -0.96 -2.31 -8.52
C ASP A 26 -0.73 -2.76 -7.07
N VAL A 27 -0.98 -1.88 -6.10
CA VAL A 27 -0.77 -2.14 -4.68
C VAL A 27 -2.10 -2.04 -3.93
N VAL A 28 -2.36 -3.02 -3.05
CA VAL A 28 -3.47 -3.00 -2.10
C VAL A 28 -2.88 -3.02 -0.69
N ILE A 29 -3.23 -2.05 0.14
CA ILE A 29 -2.71 -1.93 1.49
C ILE A 29 -3.74 -2.49 2.48
N VAL A 30 -3.26 -3.28 3.45
CA VAL A 30 -4.03 -3.66 4.65
C VAL A 30 -3.18 -3.30 5.86
N ASP A 31 -3.62 -2.33 6.66
CA ASP A 31 -2.85 -1.90 7.83
C ASP A 31 -3.77 -1.77 9.05
N PRO A 32 -3.60 -2.61 10.08
CA PRO A 32 -4.45 -2.62 11.26
C PRO A 32 -4.23 -1.40 12.18
N ALA A 33 -3.13 -0.65 12.02
CA ALA A 33 -2.89 0.55 12.82
C ALA A 33 -3.75 1.75 12.37
N ILE A 34 -4.34 1.68 11.17
CA ILE A 34 -5.31 2.66 10.69
C ILE A 34 -6.71 2.15 11.06
N LEU A 35 -7.49 2.98 11.76
CA LEU A 35 -8.88 2.70 12.10
C LEU A 35 -9.76 2.76 10.84
N GLN A 36 -9.62 1.81 9.91
CA GLN A 36 -10.57 1.43 8.83
C GLN A 36 -9.83 0.58 7.78
N PRO A 37 -10.53 -0.32 7.06
CA PRO A 37 -9.99 -0.94 5.86
C PRO A 37 -9.86 0.14 4.77
N ALA A 38 -8.79 0.91 4.82
CA ALA A 38 -8.41 1.83 3.76
C ALA A 38 -7.90 1.00 2.58
N MET A 39 -8.84 0.54 1.75
CA MET A 39 -8.57 0.17 0.37
C MET A 39 -8.18 1.46 -0.36
N LEU A 40 -6.95 1.92 -0.10
CA LEU A 40 -6.37 3.11 -0.69
C LEU A 40 -5.88 2.73 -2.09
N ILE A 41 -6.82 2.50 -3.00
CA ILE A 41 -6.53 2.57 -4.44
C ILE A 41 -6.38 4.06 -4.72
N LEU A 42 -5.18 4.60 -4.52
CA LEU A 42 -4.82 5.92 -5.01
C LEU A 42 -4.30 5.74 -6.44
N PRO A 43 -5.08 6.12 -7.47
CA PRO A 43 -4.50 6.46 -8.76
C PRO A 43 -4.05 7.92 -8.65
N LEU A 44 -2.79 8.14 -8.28
CA LEU A 44 -2.07 9.36 -8.65
C LEU A 44 -0.90 8.95 -9.52
#